data_AF-A0A929ES54-F1
#
_entry.id   AF-A0A929ES54-F1
#
_cell.length_a   1.000
_cell.length_b   1.000
_cell.length_c   1.000
_cell.angle_alpha   90.00
_cell.angle_beta   90.00
_cell.angle_gamma   90.00
#
_symmetry.space_group_name_H-M   'P 1'
#
loop_
_entity.id
_entity.type
_entity.pdbx_description
1 polymer ?
#
loop_
_entity_poly.entity_id
_entity_poly.type
_entity_poly.pdbx_seq_one_letter_code
_entity_poly.pdbx_strand_id
1 'polypeptide(L)'
;MDNRLNIAFYWHMHQPLYKDPFSGEYILPWVMLHATKDYYDMAAILDEFPDIHQTFNLVPSLIDQMQDYASGTAKDKLVDITRKRADTLTLEDKMFILERFFQANWHYMIKPLERFWELLLKRGFSGSKNDLASSVRYFSDQDFLDLQVLFNLAWIDPQTLKE
;
A
#
# COMPACT_ATOMS: atom_id res chain seq x y z
N MET A 1 9.73 36.03 -34.21
CA MET A 1 8.82 35.66 -33.12
C MET A 1 9.49 34.52 -32.37
N ASP A 2 9.68 34.68 -31.07
CA ASP A 2 10.27 33.66 -30.20
C ASP A 2 9.21 32.55 -30.05
N ASN A 3 9.38 31.42 -30.77
CA ASN A 3 8.42 30.31 -30.79
C ASN A 3 8.53 29.51 -29.48
N ARG A 4 8.01 30.07 -28.38
CA ARG A 4 7.96 29.39 -27.09
C ARG A 4 6.83 28.37 -27.07
N LEU A 5 7.16 27.13 -26.66
CA LEU A 5 6.19 26.08 -26.37
C LEU A 5 5.68 26.27 -24.94
N ASN A 6 4.37 26.44 -24.78
CA ASN A 6 3.72 26.45 -23.48
C ASN A 6 3.33 25.01 -23.11
N ILE A 7 3.72 24.57 -21.92
CA ILE A 7 3.43 23.23 -21.39
C ILE A 7 2.61 23.41 -20.11
N ALA A 8 1.55 22.61 -19.96
CA ALA A 8 0.75 22.53 -18.74
C ALA A 8 0.76 21.09 -18.23
N PHE A 9 1.26 20.89 -17.02
CA PHE A 9 1.16 19.60 -16.31
C PHE A 9 -0.12 19.57 -15.49
N TYR A 10 -0.92 18.52 -15.69
CA TYR A 10 -2.15 18.29 -14.94
C TYR A 10 -2.15 16.87 -14.39
N TRP A 11 -2.11 16.76 -13.07
CA TRP A 11 -2.14 15.49 -12.36
C TRP A 11 -3.52 15.24 -11.80
N HIS A 12 -4.17 14.18 -12.29
CA HIS A 12 -5.46 13.74 -11.79
C HIS A 12 -5.26 12.62 -10.76
N MET A 13 -5.31 12.97 -9.48
CA MET A 13 -5.19 12.02 -8.37
C MET A 13 -6.57 11.47 -8.02
N HIS A 14 -6.79 10.19 -8.34
CA HIS A 14 -8.06 9.52 -8.16
C HIS A 14 -7.86 8.14 -7.52
N GLN A 15 -8.70 7.85 -6.53
CA GLN A 15 -8.99 6.50 -6.07
C GLN A 15 -10.51 6.31 -6.01
N PRO A 16 -11.03 5.15 -6.42
CA PRO A 16 -12.42 4.77 -6.15
C PRO A 16 -12.75 4.82 -4.66
N LEU A 17 -14.03 4.88 -4.33
CA LEU A 17 -14.48 4.65 -2.96
C LEU A 17 -14.35 3.15 -2.62
N TYR A 18 -13.40 2.81 -1.75
CA TYR A 18 -13.19 1.44 -1.27
C TYR A 18 -13.96 1.13 0.02
N LYS A 19 -14.60 2.13 0.62
CA LYS A 19 -15.48 1.93 1.77
C LYS A 19 -16.78 1.28 1.33
N ASP A 20 -17.05 0.08 1.83
CA ASP A 20 -18.33 -0.59 1.62
C ASP A 20 -19.44 0.22 2.30
N PRO A 21 -20.51 0.61 1.59
CA PRO A 21 -21.55 1.48 2.14
C PRO A 21 -22.45 0.79 3.17
N PHE A 22 -22.43 -0.55 3.25
CA PHE A 22 -23.27 -1.31 4.19
C PHE A 22 -22.54 -1.61 5.49
N SER A 23 -21.30 -2.11 5.43
CA SER A 23 -20.47 -2.42 6.60
C SER A 23 -19.72 -1.21 7.13
N GLY A 24 -19.43 -0.23 6.26
CA GLY A 24 -18.54 0.89 6.55
C GLY A 24 -17.06 0.51 6.60
N GLU A 25 -16.71 -0.72 6.19
CA GLU A 25 -15.33 -1.22 6.16
C GLU A 25 -14.68 -0.97 4.80
N TYR A 26 -13.39 -0.69 4.81
CA TYR A 26 -12.56 -0.58 3.62
C TYR A 26 -12.23 -1.98 3.10
N ILE A 27 -12.62 -2.26 1.85
CA ILE A 27 -12.37 -3.56 1.22
C ILE A 27 -10.93 -3.68 0.69
N LEU A 28 -10.29 -2.54 0.43
CA LEU A 28 -8.92 -2.43 -0.07
C LEU A 28 -8.25 -1.17 0.52
N PRO A 29 -6.99 -1.27 0.95
CA PRO A 29 -6.28 -0.19 1.65
C PRO A 29 -5.62 0.81 0.69
N TRP A 30 -6.02 0.84 -0.59
CA TRP A 30 -5.25 1.52 -1.64
C TRP A 30 -5.04 3.01 -1.40
N VAL A 31 -6.04 3.70 -0.84
CA VAL A 31 -5.88 5.11 -0.48
C VAL A 31 -4.77 5.30 0.54
N MET A 32 -4.73 4.47 1.59
CA MET A 32 -3.67 4.54 2.60
C MET A 32 -2.30 4.25 1.99
N LEU A 33 -2.18 3.16 1.22
CA LEU A 33 -0.91 2.73 0.64
C LEU A 33 -0.34 3.73 -0.38
N HIS A 34 -1.18 4.30 -1.25
CA HIS A 34 -0.73 5.30 -2.21
C HIS A 34 -0.49 6.67 -1.54
N ALA A 35 -1.19 7.00 -0.45
CA ALA A 35 -0.93 8.22 0.31
C ALA A 35 0.44 8.21 0.98
N THR A 36 0.88 7.07 1.52
CA THR A 36 2.21 6.93 2.13
C THR A 36 3.35 6.80 1.13
N LYS A 37 3.03 6.66 -0.17
CA LYS A 37 4.02 6.40 -1.21
C LYS A 37 4.10 7.46 -2.30
N ASP A 38 2.97 7.85 -2.89
CA ASP A 38 2.98 8.50 -4.20
C ASP A 38 2.48 9.94 -4.15
N TYR A 39 1.49 10.26 -3.29
CA TYR A 39 0.83 11.56 -3.37
C TYR A 39 1.64 12.72 -2.78
N TYR A 40 2.33 12.49 -1.67
CA TYR A 40 3.12 13.54 -1.01
C TYR A 40 4.33 13.93 -1.87
N ASP A 41 5.15 12.96 -2.28
CA ASP A 41 6.42 13.24 -2.97
C ASP A 41 6.21 13.91 -4.33
N MET A 42 5.11 13.59 -5.03
CA MET A 42 4.76 14.27 -6.27
C MET A 42 4.49 15.77 -6.10
N ALA A 43 3.98 16.19 -4.94
CA ALA A 43 3.82 17.60 -4.63
C ALA A 43 5.11 18.20 -4.06
N ALA A 44 5.80 17.47 -3.17
CA ALA A 44 7.01 17.93 -2.48
C ALA A 44 8.18 18.22 -3.44
N ILE A 45 8.31 17.47 -4.54
CA ILE A 45 9.36 17.72 -5.54
C ILE A 45 9.32 19.14 -6.14
N LEU A 46 8.19 19.84 -6.06
CA LEU A 46 8.08 21.24 -6.50
C LEU A 46 8.94 22.20 -5.68
N ASP A 47 9.27 21.87 -4.43
CA ASP A 47 10.15 22.68 -3.60
C ASP A 47 11.56 22.78 -4.21
N GLU A 48 11.99 21.77 -4.97
CA GLU A 48 13.25 21.79 -5.73
C GLU A 48 13.16 22.57 -7.05
N PHE A 49 11.95 22.75 -7.59
CA PHE A 49 11.70 23.37 -8.91
C PHE A 49 10.62 24.46 -8.86
N PRO A 50 10.83 25.56 -8.11
CA PRO A 50 9.80 26.56 -7.84
C PRO A 50 9.29 27.30 -9.10
N ASP A 51 10.08 27.32 -10.18
CA ASP A 51 9.69 27.96 -11.45
C ASP A 51 8.78 27.07 -12.34
N ILE A 52 8.63 25.78 -12.01
CA ILE A 52 7.77 24.84 -12.76
C ILE A 52 6.36 24.87 -12.16
N HIS A 53 5.38 25.31 -12.96
CA HIS A 53 3.98 25.31 -12.54
C HIS A 53 3.28 24.00 -12.91
N GLN A 54 2.62 23.38 -11.93
CA GLN A 54 1.87 22.13 -12.09
C GLN A 54 0.51 22.24 -11.39
N THR A 55 -0.50 21.57 -11.94
CA THR A 55 -1.85 21.53 -11.36
C THR A 55 -2.14 20.14 -10.83
N PHE A 56 -2.54 20.05 -9.55
CA PHE A 56 -2.98 18.80 -8.93
C PHE A 56 -4.49 18.86 -8.69
N ASN A 57 -5.21 17.89 -9.25
CA ASN A 57 -6.62 17.68 -8.97
C ASN A 57 -6.76 16.45 -8.08
N LEU A 58 -7.23 16.65 -6.85
CA LEU A 58 -7.60 15.56 -5.95
C LEU A 58 -9.11 15.36 -5.97
N VAL A 59 -9.56 14.14 -6.28
CA VAL A 59 -10.99 13.81 -6.31
C VAL A 59 -11.54 13.74 -4.88
N PRO A 60 -12.76 14.23 -4.59
CA PRO A 60 -13.31 14.24 -3.23
C PRO A 60 -13.29 12.88 -2.53
N SER A 61 -13.63 11.79 -3.25
CA SER A 61 -13.58 10.44 -2.70
C SER A 61 -12.19 10.03 -2.21
N LEU A 62 -11.12 10.52 -2.83
CA LEU A 62 -9.75 10.28 -2.37
C LEU A 62 -9.53 10.99 -1.03
N ILE A 63 -9.91 12.27 -0.95
CA ILE A 63 -9.72 13.12 0.24
C ILE A 63 -10.49 12.57 1.44
N ASP A 64 -11.77 12.21 1.26
CA ASP A 64 -12.61 11.68 2.35
C ASP A 64 -11.99 10.41 2.97
N GLN A 65 -11.50 9.51 2.11
CA GLN A 65 -10.86 8.27 2.56
C GLN A 65 -9.52 8.54 3.25
N MET A 66 -8.71 9.48 2.75
CA MET A 66 -7.47 9.90 3.43
C MET A 66 -7.76 10.44 4.84
N GLN A 67 -8.83 11.22 5.00
CA GLN A 67 -9.23 11.77 6.29
C GLN A 67 -9.69 10.68 7.26
N ASP A 68 -10.43 9.67 6.79
CA ASP A 68 -10.81 8.51 7.60
C ASP A 68 -9.56 7.78 8.15
N TYR A 69 -8.55 7.55 7.31
CA TYR A 69 -7.29 6.93 7.74
C TYR A 69 -6.50 7.83 8.71
N ALA A 70 -6.33 9.11 8.37
CA ALA A 70 -5.56 10.06 9.17
C ALA A 70 -6.17 10.30 10.56
N SER A 71 -7.51 10.28 10.65
CA SER A 71 -8.24 10.40 11.93
C SER A 71 -8.31 9.09 12.73
N GLY A 72 -7.87 7.96 12.16
CA GLY A 72 -7.94 6.64 12.79
C GLY A 72 -9.36 6.05 12.84
N THR A 73 -10.31 6.60 12.07
CA THR A 73 -11.70 6.13 12.02
C THR A 73 -11.97 5.09 10.93
N ALA A 74 -11.03 4.93 9.99
CA ALA A 74 -11.07 3.89 8.97
C ALA A 74 -11.09 2.48 9.61
N LYS A 75 -12.11 1.69 9.25
CA LYS A 75 -12.19 0.27 9.57
C LYS A 75 -11.63 -0.53 8.39
N ASP A 76 -10.44 -1.08 8.52
CA ASP A 76 -9.77 -1.81 7.45
C ASP A 76 -9.14 -3.10 8.01
N LYS A 77 -9.55 -4.25 7.46
CA LYS A 77 -9.09 -5.57 7.90
C LYS A 77 -7.58 -5.75 7.73
N LEU A 78 -6.97 -5.18 6.70
CA LEU A 78 -5.52 -5.22 6.50
C LEU A 78 -4.80 -4.41 7.58
N VAL A 79 -5.32 -3.24 7.96
CA VAL A 79 -4.76 -2.43 9.06
C VAL A 79 -4.90 -3.15 10.39
N ASP A 80 -6.07 -3.74 10.66
CA ASP A 80 -6.33 -4.51 11.88
C ASP A 80 -5.40 -5.73 11.99
N ILE A 81 -5.25 -6.48 10.90
CA ILE A 81 -4.34 -7.64 10.86
C ILE A 81 -2.89 -7.21 10.98
N THR A 82 -2.49 -6.09 10.37
CA THR A 82 -1.12 -5.54 10.51
C THR A 82 -0.76 -5.29 11.98
N ARG A 83 -1.73 -4.87 12.80
CA ARG A 83 -1.52 -4.52 14.22
C ARG A 83 -1.61 -5.72 15.18
N LYS A 84 -2.23 -6.84 14.77
CA LYS A 84 -2.32 -8.04 15.60
C LYS A 84 -0.93 -8.63 15.85
N ARG A 85 -0.70 -9.15 17.06
CA ARG A 85 0.54 -9.90 17.34
C ARG A 85 0.57 -11.18 16.50
N ALA A 86 1.71 -11.46 15.87
CA ALA A 86 1.87 -12.59 14.97
C ALA A 86 1.58 -13.96 15.62
N ASP A 87 1.92 -14.12 16.91
CA ASP A 87 1.68 -15.32 17.71
C ASP A 87 0.19 -15.56 18.06
N THR A 88 -0.66 -14.53 17.87
CA THR A 88 -2.11 -14.60 18.11
C THR A 88 -2.93 -14.73 16.83
N LEU A 89 -2.29 -14.75 15.65
CA LEU A 89 -2.99 -14.81 14.37
C LEU A 89 -3.74 -16.14 14.22
N THR A 90 -5.02 -16.03 13.89
CA THR A 90 -5.85 -17.19 13.54
C THR A 90 -5.44 -17.77 12.19
N LEU A 91 -5.93 -18.96 11.86
CA LEU A 91 -5.74 -19.52 10.52
C LEU A 91 -6.29 -18.59 9.43
N GLU A 92 -7.43 -17.95 9.67
CA GLU A 92 -8.03 -17.00 8.74
C GLU A 92 -7.14 -15.76 8.55
N ASP A 93 -6.60 -15.21 9.64
CA ASP A 93 -5.67 -14.07 9.56
C ASP A 93 -4.41 -14.45 8.77
N LYS A 94 -3.83 -15.64 9.04
CA LYS A 94 -2.65 -16.16 8.33
C LYS A 94 -2.92 -16.33 6.84
N MET A 95 -4.08 -16.89 6.47
CA MET A 95 -4.49 -17.01 5.07
C MET A 95 -4.67 -15.64 4.40
N PHE A 96 -5.30 -14.69 5.10
CA PHE A 96 -5.48 -13.33 4.61
C PHE A 96 -4.12 -12.65 4.34
N ILE A 97 -3.14 -12.81 5.24
CA ILE A 97 -1.78 -12.28 5.03
C ILE A 97 -1.17 -12.86 3.76
N LEU A 98 -1.16 -14.18 3.60
CA LEU A 98 -0.58 -14.82 2.41
C LEU A 98 -1.31 -14.45 1.10
N GLU A 99 -2.58 -14.06 1.18
CA GLU A 99 -3.36 -13.58 0.03
C GLU A 99 -3.07 -12.11 -0.31
N ARG A 100 -3.02 -11.23 0.70
CA ARG A 100 -3.06 -9.77 0.52
C ARG A 100 -1.72 -9.07 0.68
N PHE A 101 -0.83 -9.59 1.54
CA PHE A 101 0.42 -8.91 1.90
C PHE A 101 1.53 -9.08 0.84
N PHE A 102 1.20 -9.60 -0.35
CA PHE A 102 2.06 -9.58 -1.53
C PHE A 102 1.46 -8.75 -2.67
N GLN A 103 0.41 -7.98 -2.41
CA GLN A 103 -0.19 -7.06 -3.38
C GLN A 103 0.64 -5.77 -3.48
N ALA A 104 1.85 -5.92 -4.00
CA ALA A 104 2.78 -4.86 -4.40
C ALA A 104 3.47 -5.31 -5.68
N ASN A 105 4.13 -4.41 -6.42
CA ASN A 105 4.86 -4.84 -7.60
C ASN A 105 6.03 -5.77 -7.21
N TRP A 106 6.00 -7.02 -7.70
CA TRP A 106 6.99 -8.01 -7.29
C TRP A 106 8.42 -7.64 -7.67
N HIS A 107 8.62 -7.00 -8.84
CA HIS A 107 9.95 -6.67 -9.33
C HIS A 107 10.51 -5.40 -8.67
N TYR A 108 9.68 -4.37 -8.52
CA TYR A 108 10.12 -3.04 -8.08
C TYR A 108 9.94 -2.77 -6.58
N MET A 109 9.10 -3.55 -5.89
CA MET A 109 8.78 -3.30 -4.47
C MET A 109 9.11 -4.49 -3.56
N ILE A 110 8.83 -5.72 -4.02
CA ILE A 110 9.07 -6.93 -3.21
C ILE A 110 10.51 -7.42 -3.37
N LYS A 111 10.96 -7.66 -4.61
CA LYS A 111 12.28 -8.19 -4.93
C LYS A 111 13.46 -7.40 -4.34
N PRO A 112 13.41 -6.05 -4.25
CA PRO A 112 14.48 -5.28 -3.63
C PRO A 112 14.63 -5.53 -2.12
N LEU A 113 13.58 -6.01 -1.45
CA LEU A 113 13.60 -6.40 -0.04
C LEU A 113 13.84 -7.91 0.04
N GLU A 114 15.10 -8.33 0.21
CA GLU A 114 15.54 -9.73 0.15
C GLU A 114 14.63 -10.68 0.95
N ARG A 115 14.36 -10.33 2.20
CA ARG A 115 13.47 -11.11 3.07
C ARG A 115 12.04 -11.22 2.54
N PHE A 116 11.51 -10.14 1.96
CA PHE A 116 10.15 -10.14 1.42
C PHE A 116 10.04 -11.03 0.18
N TRP A 117 11.10 -11.01 -0.65
CA TRP A 117 11.24 -11.89 -1.81
C TRP A 117 11.33 -13.36 -1.41
N GLU A 118 12.12 -13.71 -0.41
CA GLU A 118 12.18 -15.08 0.14
C GLU A 118 10.80 -15.58 0.58
N LEU A 119 10.04 -14.73 1.27
CA LEU A 119 8.71 -15.08 1.76
C LEU A 119 7.70 -15.26 0.62
N LEU A 120 7.81 -14.46 -0.45
CA LEU A 120 7.00 -14.65 -1.65
C LEU A 120 7.34 -15.98 -2.36
N LEU A 121 8.62 -16.30 -2.51
CA LEU A 121 9.07 -17.59 -3.05
C LEU A 121 8.56 -18.77 -2.21
N LYS A 122 8.61 -18.62 -0.87
CA LYS A 122 8.10 -19.60 0.09
C LYS A 122 6.59 -19.80 0.00
N ARG A 123 5.82 -18.73 -0.23
CA ARG A 123 4.37 -18.80 -0.49
C ARG A 123 4.07 -19.46 -1.85
N GLY A 124 5.02 -19.37 -2.78
CA GLY A 124 4.84 -19.76 -4.18
C GLY A 124 4.05 -18.70 -4.96
N PHE A 125 3.81 -18.93 -6.26
CA PHE A 125 3.17 -17.94 -7.14
C PHE A 125 1.67 -18.18 -7.38
N SER A 126 1.12 -19.31 -6.93
CA SER A 126 -0.32 -19.55 -6.95
C SER A 126 -1.05 -18.80 -5.84
N GLY A 127 -2.10 -18.06 -6.19
CA GLY A 127 -2.98 -17.37 -5.24
C GLY A 127 -4.26 -18.14 -4.89
N SER A 128 -4.37 -19.43 -5.25
CA SER A 128 -5.59 -20.19 -4.98
C SER A 128 -5.78 -20.41 -3.48
N LYS A 129 -7.03 -20.34 -2.98
CA LYS A 129 -7.31 -20.52 -1.54
C LYS A 129 -6.81 -21.85 -1.00
N ASN A 130 -6.91 -22.92 -1.79
CA ASN A 130 -6.44 -24.25 -1.39
C ASN A 130 -4.91 -24.27 -1.23
N ASP A 131 -4.19 -23.63 -2.16
CA ASP A 131 -2.73 -23.55 -2.09
C ASP A 131 -2.27 -22.72 -0.90
N LEU A 132 -2.95 -21.58 -0.64
CA LEU A 132 -2.66 -20.72 0.52
C LEU A 132 -2.90 -21.45 1.84
N ALA A 133 -4.04 -22.13 2.00
CA ALA A 133 -4.33 -22.92 3.19
C ALA A 133 -3.26 -23.99 3.44
N SER A 134 -2.81 -24.63 2.37
CA SER A 134 -1.72 -25.60 2.44
C SER A 134 -0.40 -24.92 2.83
N SER A 135 -0.13 -23.72 2.32
CA SER A 135 1.14 -23.01 2.51
C SER A 135 1.35 -22.53 3.94
N VAL A 136 0.28 -22.22 4.68
CA VAL A 136 0.35 -21.69 6.07
C VAL A 136 1.26 -22.54 6.96
N ARG A 137 1.24 -23.88 6.83
CA ARG A 137 2.05 -24.79 7.67
C ARG A 137 3.56 -24.61 7.53
N TYR A 138 4.01 -23.97 6.46
CA TYR A 138 5.43 -23.72 6.21
C TYR A 138 5.90 -22.41 6.84
N PHE A 139 4.98 -21.54 7.28
CA PHE A 139 5.27 -20.23 7.85
C PHE A 139 5.27 -20.30 9.38
N SER A 140 6.33 -19.76 9.96
CA SER A 140 6.47 -19.49 11.40
C SER A 140 5.79 -18.17 11.77
N ASP A 141 5.59 -17.93 13.08
CA ASP A 141 5.07 -16.64 13.54
C ASP A 141 6.02 -15.48 13.21
N GLN A 142 7.34 -15.71 13.17
CA GLN A 142 8.30 -14.71 12.70
C GLN A 142 8.10 -14.38 11.22
N ASP A 143 7.83 -15.38 10.37
CA ASP A 143 7.54 -15.11 8.94
C ASP A 143 6.29 -14.22 8.78
N PHE A 144 5.26 -14.41 9.62
CA PHE A 144 4.08 -13.56 9.59
C PHE A 144 4.35 -12.15 10.10
N LEU A 145 5.17 -12.00 11.16
CA LEU A 145 5.61 -10.70 11.64
C LEU A 145 6.40 -9.96 10.56
N ASP A 146 7.34 -10.65 9.89
CA ASP A 146 8.11 -10.11 8.78
C ASP A 146 7.17 -9.62 7.66
N LEU A 147 6.13 -10.39 7.31
CA LEU A 147 5.14 -9.97 6.32
C LEU A 147 4.36 -8.73 6.75
N GLN A 148 3.90 -8.68 8.01
CA GLN A 148 3.18 -7.52 8.55
C GLN A 148 4.01 -6.24 8.44
N VAL A 149 5.32 -6.33 8.67
CA VAL A 149 6.24 -5.19 8.59
C VAL A 149 6.63 -4.86 7.15
N LEU A 150 7.14 -5.85 6.41
CA LEU A 150 7.73 -5.65 5.07
C LEU A 150 6.70 -5.19 4.05
N PHE A 151 5.45 -5.63 4.15
CA PHE A 151 4.38 -5.13 3.29
C PHE A 151 4.21 -3.61 3.43
N ASN A 152 4.11 -3.10 4.66
CA ASN A 152 3.94 -1.68 4.90
C ASN A 152 5.19 -0.89 4.49
N LEU A 153 6.39 -1.40 4.79
CA LEU A 153 7.65 -0.76 4.38
C LEU A 153 7.78 -0.66 2.84
N ALA A 154 7.34 -1.68 2.10
CA ALA A 154 7.37 -1.65 0.64
C ALA A 154 6.46 -0.55 0.04
N TRP A 155 5.46 -0.09 0.81
CA TRP A 155 4.52 0.97 0.46
C TRP A 155 4.84 2.32 1.11
N ILE A 156 6.02 2.48 1.71
CA ILE A 156 6.56 3.77 2.14
C ILE A 156 7.57 4.22 1.09
N ASP A 157 7.58 5.52 0.78
CA ASP A 157 8.51 6.01 -0.23
C ASP A 157 9.98 5.94 0.25
N PRO A 158 10.93 5.48 -0.60
CA PRO A 158 12.34 5.44 -0.23
C PRO A 158 12.96 6.79 0.15
N GLN A 159 12.39 7.93 -0.28
CA GLN A 159 12.86 9.26 0.11
C GLN A 159 12.57 9.51 1.59
N THR A 160 11.36 9.18 2.06
CA THR A 160 10.97 9.31 3.48
C THR A 160 11.76 8.39 4.42
N LEU A 161 12.39 7.33 3.91
CA LEU A 161 13.26 6.44 4.70
C LEU A 161 14.70 6.97 4.88
N LYS A 162 15.07 8.07 4.22
CA LYS A 162 16.43 8.64 4.26
C LYS A 162 16.55 9.90 5.14
N GLU A 163 15.44 10.41 5.64
CA GLU A 163 15.36 11.54 6.59
C GLU A 163 15.57 11.06 8.03
#